data_AF-A0A6P0NHL1-F1
#
_entry.id   AF-A0A6P0NHL1-F1
#
_cell.length_a   1.000
_cell.length_b   1.000
_cell.length_c   1.000
_cell.angle_alpha   90.00
_cell.angle_beta   90.00
_cell.angle_gamma   90.00
#
_symmetry.space_group_name_H-M   'P 1'
#
loop_
_entity.id
_entity.type
_entity.pdbx_description
1 polymer ?
#
loop_
_entity_poly.entity_id
_entity_poly.type
_entity_poly.pdbx_seq_one_letter_code
_entity_poly.pdbx_strand_id
1 'polypeptide(L)'
;YDAADRSPRRPARHLPQRTDRFGGSYRSTYYGSIAAMRANLSKHFLSLNEGLQQSVEQLKSEVTNVLVNLKKGHLGNLTKERDAKFLGVITELLYQYNNQLELGFRTLWESQVSYEGLILHSIRQHFDDELEPDLIKNNTLSTTTSESGKPQVEEFNQQEVKNRLEALHQKVVIKCKQTLDQWLTEPSQVRYFIIGEFFDRIHYAKDMEDQWRTFLRKEEIRSKVWPEFQRLKEHKQIQQEWQNLLQKAISSNKLESMNFLN
;
A
#
# COMPACT_ATOMS: atom_id res chain seq x y z
N TYR A 1 -8.05 -58.66 -47.63
CA TYR A 1 -9.03 -58.72 -46.55
C TYR A 1 -8.48 -57.91 -45.40
N ASP A 2 -8.56 -56.59 -45.51
CA ASP A 2 -9.66 -55.74 -44.97
C ASP A 2 -9.46 -55.49 -43.48
N ALA A 3 -9.53 -54.28 -42.92
CA ALA A 3 -9.86 -52.96 -43.44
C ALA A 3 -9.21 -51.90 -42.53
N ALA A 4 -9.17 -50.66 -43.04
CA ALA A 4 -8.56 -49.50 -42.44
C ALA A 4 -9.29 -49.00 -41.17
N ASP A 5 -8.52 -48.66 -40.13
CA ASP A 5 -8.93 -47.71 -39.10
C ASP A 5 -8.01 -46.48 -39.17
N ARG A 6 -8.45 -45.49 -39.96
CA ARG A 6 -7.85 -44.16 -40.00
C ARG A 6 -8.61 -43.25 -39.04
N SER A 7 -8.16 -43.20 -37.79
CA SER A 7 -8.53 -42.13 -36.86
C SER A 7 -7.69 -40.86 -37.14
N PRO A 8 -8.28 -39.71 -37.49
CA PRO A 8 -7.52 -38.50 -37.80
C PRO A 8 -7.07 -37.80 -36.51
N ARG A 9 -5.76 -37.50 -36.45
CA ARG A 9 -5.12 -36.63 -35.45
C ARG A 9 -5.84 -35.29 -35.39
N ARG A 10 -6.46 -34.97 -34.25
CA ARG A 10 -7.01 -33.63 -33.97
C ARG A 10 -5.85 -32.62 -33.85
N PRO A 11 -5.86 -31.50 -34.60
CA PRO A 11 -4.92 -30.42 -34.37
C PRO A 11 -5.28 -29.64 -33.11
N ALA A 12 -4.26 -29.01 -32.52
CA ALA A 12 -4.30 -28.23 -31.30
C ALA A 12 -5.46 -27.24 -31.25
N ARG A 13 -6.18 -27.21 -30.12
CA ARG A 13 -7.19 -26.19 -29.81
C ARG A 13 -6.48 -24.83 -29.70
N HIS A 14 -6.62 -24.02 -30.74
CA HIS A 14 -6.46 -22.57 -30.61
C HIS A 14 -7.49 -22.06 -29.59
N LEU A 15 -7.01 -21.28 -28.61
CA LEU A 15 -7.85 -20.52 -27.69
C LEU A 15 -8.87 -19.70 -28.50
N PRO A 16 -10.17 -19.80 -28.21
CA PRO A 16 -11.16 -18.98 -28.90
C PRO A 16 -10.94 -17.52 -28.50
N GLN A 17 -10.54 -16.71 -29.47
CA GLN A 17 -10.59 -15.26 -29.38
C GLN A 17 -12.01 -14.85 -28.98
N ARG A 18 -12.09 -13.99 -27.96
CA ARG A 18 -13.31 -13.48 -27.34
C ARG A 18 -14.01 -12.42 -28.22
N THR A 19 -14.10 -12.61 -29.53
CA THR A 19 -14.63 -11.58 -30.45
C THR A 19 -16.12 -11.68 -30.74
N ASP A 20 -16.79 -12.80 -30.46
CA ASP A 20 -18.12 -13.05 -31.04
C ASP A 20 -19.27 -13.06 -30.00
N ARG A 21 -19.40 -12.01 -29.18
CA ARG A 21 -20.58 -11.83 -28.30
C ARG A 21 -21.36 -10.53 -28.50
N PHE A 22 -20.94 -9.66 -29.40
CA PHE A 22 -21.65 -8.41 -29.69
C PHE A 22 -22.19 -8.50 -31.12
N GLY A 23 -23.46 -8.92 -31.25
CA GLY A 23 -24.09 -9.11 -32.54
C GLY A 23 -24.20 -7.82 -33.33
N GLY A 24 -23.39 -7.68 -34.39
CA GLY A 24 -23.60 -6.92 -35.64
C GLY A 24 -23.98 -5.43 -35.62
N SER A 25 -24.40 -4.85 -34.50
CA SER A 25 -24.90 -3.49 -34.41
C SER A 25 -23.77 -2.52 -34.04
N TYR A 26 -23.72 -1.35 -34.69
CA TYR A 26 -22.82 -0.24 -34.37
C TYR A 26 -22.74 -0.01 -32.85
N ARG A 27 -23.91 -0.01 -32.19
CA ARG A 27 -24.05 0.15 -30.75
C ARG A 27 -23.27 -0.91 -29.97
N SER A 28 -23.38 -2.18 -30.34
CA SER A 28 -22.72 -3.27 -29.61
C SER A 28 -21.20 -3.27 -29.80
N THR A 29 -20.71 -2.98 -31.00
CA THR A 29 -19.27 -2.87 -31.28
C THR A 29 -18.66 -1.63 -30.63
N TYR A 30 -19.40 -0.52 -30.62
CA TYR A 30 -19.00 0.73 -29.97
C TYR A 30 -18.91 0.55 -28.44
N TYR A 31 -19.92 -0.04 -27.80
CA TYR A 31 -19.86 -0.35 -26.36
C TYR A 31 -18.76 -1.34 -26.00
N GLY A 32 -18.55 -2.38 -26.82
CA GLY A 32 -17.46 -3.34 -26.60
C GLY A 32 -16.08 -2.68 -26.67
N SER A 33 -15.89 -1.74 -27.60
CA SER A 33 -14.62 -1.02 -27.76
C SER A 33 -14.36 -0.04 -26.61
N ILE A 34 -15.39 0.64 -26.10
CA ILE A 34 -15.30 1.49 -24.91
C ILE A 34 -14.97 0.66 -23.67
N ALA A 35 -15.61 -0.50 -23.49
CA ALA A 35 -15.31 -1.38 -22.38
C ALA A 35 -13.84 -1.83 -22.40
N ALA A 36 -13.30 -2.12 -23.59
CA ALA A 36 -11.88 -2.43 -23.76
C ALA A 36 -10.98 -1.22 -23.45
N MET A 37 -11.34 -0.02 -23.88
CA MET A 37 -10.59 1.21 -23.56
C MET A 37 -10.57 1.51 -22.06
N ARG A 38 -11.70 1.37 -21.36
CA ARG A 38 -11.79 1.50 -19.91
C ARG A 38 -10.86 0.49 -19.22
N ALA A 39 -10.91 -0.77 -19.62
CA ALA A 39 -10.07 -1.83 -19.05
C ALA A 39 -8.58 -1.56 -19.25
N ASN A 40 -8.18 -1.12 -20.46
CA ASN A 40 -6.79 -0.75 -20.74
C ASN A 40 -6.33 0.45 -19.93
N LEU A 41 -7.17 1.50 -19.83
CA LEU A 41 -6.82 2.69 -19.05
C LEU A 41 -6.68 2.33 -17.56
N SER A 42 -7.65 1.62 -16.98
CA SER A 42 -7.58 1.16 -15.58
C SER A 42 -6.32 0.35 -15.29
N LYS A 43 -5.84 -0.46 -16.24
CA LYS A 43 -4.59 -1.21 -16.08
C LYS A 43 -3.38 -0.29 -15.89
N HIS A 44 -3.30 0.83 -16.61
CA HIS A 44 -2.21 1.79 -16.45
C HIS A 44 -2.23 2.50 -15.08
N PHE A 45 -3.40 2.59 -14.45
CA PHE A 45 -3.54 3.20 -13.14
C PHE A 45 -3.21 2.25 -11.98
N LEU A 46 -3.21 0.94 -12.21
CA LEU A 46 -2.71 -0.03 -11.22
C LEU A 46 -1.24 0.25 -10.88
N SER A 47 -0.39 0.50 -11.88
CA SER A 47 1.02 0.85 -11.65
C SER A 47 1.20 2.21 -10.96
N LEU A 48 0.28 3.16 -11.16
CA LEU A 48 0.30 4.42 -10.43
C LEU A 48 0.01 4.18 -8.94
N ASN A 49 -1.02 3.38 -8.63
CA ASN A 49 -1.36 3.03 -7.26
C ASN A 49 -0.20 2.33 -6.55
N GLU A 50 0.47 1.40 -7.23
CA GLU A 50 1.70 0.76 -6.74
C GLU A 50 2.80 1.80 -6.43
N GLY A 51 3.04 2.75 -7.34
CA GLY A 51 4.03 3.82 -7.12
C GLY A 51 3.68 4.74 -5.96
N LEU A 52 2.39 5.07 -5.78
CA LEU A 52 1.93 5.87 -4.64
C LEU A 52 2.10 5.11 -3.32
N GLN A 53 1.79 3.81 -3.30
CA GLN A 53 2.01 2.95 -2.14
C GLN A 53 3.51 2.85 -1.79
N GLN A 54 4.37 2.68 -2.80
CA GLN A 54 5.83 2.70 -2.60
C GLN A 54 6.30 4.03 -2.01
N SER A 55 5.73 5.17 -2.40
CA SER A 55 6.09 6.47 -1.82
C SER A 55 5.74 6.59 -0.33
N VAL A 56 4.66 5.95 0.11
CA VAL A 56 4.26 5.89 1.54
C VAL A 56 5.20 4.96 2.31
N GLU A 57 5.61 3.83 1.72
CA GLU A 57 6.59 2.95 2.35
C GLU A 57 7.96 3.61 2.47
N GLN A 58 8.39 4.37 1.45
CA GLN A 58 9.60 5.19 1.52
C GLN A 58 9.53 6.21 2.67
N LEU A 59 8.37 6.84 2.86
CA LEU A 59 8.14 7.77 3.97
C LEU A 59 8.30 7.09 5.33
N LYS A 60 7.73 5.89 5.52
CA LYS A 60 7.90 5.10 6.75
C LYS A 60 9.37 4.76 7.00
N SER A 61 10.10 4.41 5.94
CA SER A 61 11.55 4.19 6.01
C SER A 61 12.31 5.46 6.41
N GLU A 62 11.98 6.62 5.85
CA GLU A 62 12.62 7.89 6.22
C GLU A 62 12.38 8.26 7.69
N VAL A 63 11.14 8.14 8.17
CA VAL A 63 10.81 8.35 9.59
C VAL A 63 11.58 7.37 10.48
N THR A 64 11.61 6.10 10.10
CA THR A 64 12.39 5.08 10.81
C THR A 64 13.86 5.45 10.86
N ASN A 65 14.44 5.90 9.74
CA ASN A 65 15.83 6.32 9.68
C ASN A 65 16.11 7.47 10.65
N VAL A 66 15.19 8.43 10.80
CA VAL A 66 15.33 9.51 11.79
C VAL A 66 15.30 8.97 13.23
N LEU A 67 14.39 8.05 13.54
CA LEU A 67 14.26 7.44 14.87
C LEU A 67 15.44 6.53 15.24
N VAL A 68 15.96 5.77 14.28
CA VAL A 68 17.10 4.87 14.43
C VAL A 68 18.41 5.63 14.55
N ASN A 69 18.53 6.79 13.87
CA ASN A 69 19.78 7.54 13.81
C ASN A 69 20.28 7.94 15.20
N LEU A 70 21.53 7.58 15.47
CA LEU A 70 22.30 7.86 16.69
C LEU A 70 22.63 9.35 16.90
N LYS A 71 22.19 10.26 16.04
CA LYS A 71 22.31 11.71 16.25
C LYS A 71 20.97 12.38 16.54
N LYS A 72 19.85 11.68 16.34
CA LYS A 72 18.50 12.23 16.44
C LYS A 72 17.66 11.46 17.47
N GLY A 73 17.29 10.22 17.17
CA GLY A 73 16.37 9.44 17.99
C GLY A 73 17.00 8.41 18.95
N HIS A 74 18.17 7.85 18.61
CA HIS A 74 18.85 6.79 19.40
C HIS A 74 18.04 5.50 19.65
N LEU A 75 16.91 5.28 18.96
CA LEU A 75 16.06 4.10 19.18
C LEU A 75 16.55 2.86 18.40
N GLY A 76 17.62 2.98 17.62
CA GLY A 76 18.11 1.95 16.71
C GLY A 76 18.60 0.65 17.36
N ASN A 77 18.92 0.69 18.66
CA ASN A 77 19.37 -0.46 19.43
C ASN A 77 18.22 -1.24 20.09
N LEU A 78 16.98 -0.74 20.00
CA LEU A 78 15.81 -1.42 20.58
C LEU A 78 15.44 -2.70 19.83
N THR A 79 15.65 -2.70 18.51
CA THR A 79 15.41 -3.85 17.63
C THR A 79 16.47 -3.91 16.53
N LYS A 80 16.65 -5.11 15.95
CA LYS A 80 17.50 -5.33 14.77
C LYS A 80 16.75 -5.04 13.47
N GLU A 81 15.41 -5.03 13.51
CA GLU A 81 14.58 -4.71 12.36
C GLU A 81 14.78 -3.26 11.91
N ARG A 82 14.62 -3.01 10.61
CA ARG A 82 14.82 -1.71 9.95
C ARG A 82 13.63 -1.40 9.05
N ASP A 83 13.60 -0.18 8.52
CA ASP A 83 12.51 0.31 7.65
C ASP A 83 11.15 0.23 8.34
N ALA A 84 10.06 0.14 7.56
CA ALA A 84 8.71 0.10 8.10
C ALA A 84 8.52 -0.99 9.18
N LYS A 85 9.21 -2.14 9.09
CA LYS A 85 9.12 -3.23 10.09
C LYS A 85 9.57 -2.80 11.49
N PHE A 86 10.50 -1.84 11.60
CA PHE A 86 10.90 -1.24 12.87
C PHE A 86 9.68 -0.65 13.60
N LEU A 87 8.80 0.04 12.87
CA LEU A 87 7.60 0.66 13.45
C LEU A 87 6.67 -0.41 14.05
N GLY A 88 6.49 -1.54 13.37
CA GLY A 88 5.71 -2.67 13.89
C GLY A 88 6.28 -3.23 15.19
N VAL A 89 7.59 -3.49 15.25
CA VAL A 89 8.23 -4.04 16.46
C VAL A 89 8.19 -3.05 17.63
N ILE A 90 8.39 -1.75 17.36
CA ILE A 90 8.27 -0.73 18.41
C ILE A 90 6.83 -0.61 18.91
N THR A 91 5.84 -0.73 18.02
CA THR A 91 4.42 -0.74 18.37
C THR A 91 4.11 -1.89 19.34
N GLU A 92 4.53 -3.11 19.03
CA GLU A 92 4.35 -4.27 19.91
C GLU A 92 5.03 -4.08 21.27
N LEU A 93 6.25 -3.53 21.27
CA LEU A 93 7.01 -3.28 22.49
C LEU A 93 6.33 -2.21 23.37
N LEU A 94 5.80 -1.14 22.77
CA LEU A 94 5.05 -0.11 23.50
C LEU A 94 3.72 -0.67 24.03
N TYR A 95 3.06 -1.55 23.27
CA TYR A 95 1.85 -2.25 23.70
C TYR A 95 2.10 -3.11 24.95
N GLN A 96 3.18 -3.90 24.98
CA GLN A 96 3.57 -4.70 26.15
C GLN A 96 3.76 -3.87 27.42
N TYR A 97 4.16 -2.62 27.28
CA TYR A 97 4.35 -1.70 28.39
C TYR A 97 3.14 -0.81 28.69
N ASN A 98 2.00 -1.06 28.04
CA ASN A 98 0.77 -0.27 28.16
C ASN A 98 1.03 1.23 27.96
N ASN A 99 1.88 1.57 26.98
CA ASN A 99 2.32 2.92 26.71
C ASN A 99 1.46 3.55 25.61
N GLN A 100 1.03 4.81 25.78
CA GLN A 100 0.13 5.45 24.81
C GLN A 100 0.81 5.87 23.50
N LEU A 101 2.15 5.96 23.47
CA LEU A 101 2.91 6.23 22.24
C LEU A 101 2.66 5.17 21.16
N GLU A 102 2.30 3.96 21.61
CA GLU A 102 1.91 2.83 20.78
C GLU A 102 0.92 3.25 19.69
N LEU A 103 -0.07 4.07 20.01
CA LEU A 103 -1.10 4.50 19.07
C LEU A 103 -0.52 5.36 17.94
N GLY A 104 0.45 6.22 18.23
CA GLY A 104 1.15 7.00 17.21
C GLY A 104 1.93 6.11 16.26
N PHE A 105 2.74 5.20 16.81
CA PHE A 105 3.53 4.24 16.02
C PHE A 105 2.63 3.29 15.19
N ARG A 106 1.53 2.81 15.76
CA ARG A 106 0.53 1.99 15.06
C ARG A 106 -0.10 2.76 13.90
N THR A 107 -0.52 4.00 14.12
CA THR A 107 -1.15 4.83 13.09
C THR A 107 -0.23 4.99 11.87
N LEU A 108 1.06 5.25 12.10
CA LEU A 108 2.03 5.35 11.01
C LEU A 108 2.30 3.99 10.35
N TRP A 109 2.44 2.92 11.12
CA TRP A 109 2.68 1.57 10.61
C TRP A 109 1.54 1.07 9.71
N GLU A 110 0.30 1.20 10.18
CA GLU A 110 -0.93 0.76 9.51
C GLU A 110 -1.35 1.70 8.38
N SER A 111 -0.77 2.91 8.30
CA SER A 111 -1.09 3.86 7.24
C SER A 111 -0.87 3.23 5.85
N GLN A 112 -1.94 3.16 5.08
CA GLN A 112 -1.93 2.75 3.69
C GLN A 112 -2.81 3.73 2.94
N VAL A 113 -2.37 4.12 1.75
CA VAL A 113 -3.20 4.94 0.89
C VAL A 113 -3.52 4.13 -0.35
N SER A 114 -4.80 3.81 -0.53
CA SER A 114 -5.31 3.20 -1.75
C SER A 114 -6.06 4.26 -2.54
N TYR A 115 -5.47 4.68 -3.64
CA TYR A 115 -6.10 5.62 -4.57
C TYR A 115 -6.91 4.89 -5.64
N GLU A 116 -6.92 3.56 -5.63
CA GLU A 116 -7.55 2.73 -6.66
C GLU A 116 -9.02 3.07 -6.86
N GLY A 117 -9.79 3.17 -5.77
CA GLY A 117 -11.22 3.47 -5.82
C GLY A 117 -11.51 4.88 -6.37
N LEU A 118 -10.72 5.86 -5.94
CA LEU A 118 -10.83 7.25 -6.38
C LEU A 118 -10.45 7.39 -7.86
N ILE A 119 -9.33 6.79 -8.27
CA ILE A 119 -8.88 6.80 -9.67
C ILE A 119 -9.90 6.11 -10.58
N LEU A 120 -10.40 4.94 -10.16
CA LEU A 120 -11.41 4.20 -10.92
C LEU A 120 -12.70 5.02 -11.07
N HIS A 121 -13.11 5.74 -10.03
CA HIS A 121 -14.24 6.64 -10.07
C HIS A 121 -14.02 7.77 -11.08
N SER A 122 -12.89 8.47 -11.01
CA SER A 122 -12.56 9.59 -11.92
C SER A 122 -12.49 9.14 -13.39
N ILE A 123 -11.87 7.99 -13.66
CA ILE A 123 -11.84 7.43 -15.02
C ILE A 123 -13.25 7.17 -15.53
N ARG A 124 -14.10 6.51 -14.72
CA ARG A 124 -15.48 6.21 -15.11
C ARG A 124 -16.25 7.49 -15.40
N GLN A 125 -16.14 8.49 -14.53
CA GLN A 125 -16.80 9.78 -14.72
C GLN A 125 -16.37 10.45 -16.04
N HIS A 126 -15.07 10.51 -16.34
CA HIS A 126 -14.61 11.12 -17.60
C HIS A 126 -15.05 10.38 -18.85
N PHE A 127 -15.14 9.05 -18.78
CA PHE A 127 -15.73 8.28 -19.86
C PHE A 127 -17.22 8.60 -19.97
N ASP A 128 -18.00 8.54 -18.89
CA ASP A 128 -19.44 8.76 -18.96
C ASP A 128 -19.80 10.19 -19.42
N ASP A 129 -19.06 11.21 -18.96
CA ASP A 129 -19.19 12.62 -19.38
C ASP A 129 -18.94 12.85 -20.88
N GLU A 130 -18.02 12.10 -21.48
CA GLU A 130 -17.69 12.21 -22.91
C GLU A 130 -18.56 11.30 -23.79
N LEU A 131 -19.08 10.21 -23.21
CA LEU A 131 -19.85 9.19 -23.92
C LEU A 131 -21.33 9.52 -24.04
N GLU A 132 -21.97 10.04 -22.99
CA GLU A 132 -23.39 10.43 -23.05
C GLU A 132 -23.71 11.41 -24.19
N PRO A 133 -22.96 12.51 -24.40
CA PRO A 133 -23.29 13.46 -25.45
C PRO A 133 -23.04 12.94 -26.88
N ASP A 134 -22.05 12.07 -27.12
CA ASP A 134 -21.79 11.51 -28.46
C ASP A 134 -22.83 10.45 -28.84
N LEU A 135 -23.28 9.65 -27.86
CA LEU A 135 -24.34 8.68 -28.07
C LEU A 135 -25.68 9.36 -28.35
N ILE A 136 -25.99 10.45 -27.64
CA ILE A 136 -27.22 11.23 -27.88
C ILE A 136 -27.18 11.89 -29.26
N LYS A 137 -26.06 12.53 -29.65
CA LYS A 137 -25.92 13.21 -30.94
C LYS A 137 -25.98 12.27 -32.15
N ASN A 138 -25.37 11.09 -32.05
CA ASN A 138 -25.32 10.15 -33.18
C ASN A 138 -26.56 9.24 -33.25
N ASN A 139 -27.28 9.04 -32.13
CA ASN A 139 -28.58 8.34 -32.16
C ASN A 139 -29.69 9.21 -32.79
N THR A 140 -29.55 10.55 -32.75
CA THR A 140 -30.43 11.46 -33.51
C THR A 140 -30.18 11.48 -35.02
N LEU A 141 -29.03 10.98 -35.51
CA LEU A 141 -28.77 10.92 -36.96
C LEU A 141 -29.46 9.73 -37.64
N SER A 142 -29.92 8.72 -36.89
CA SER A 142 -30.59 7.53 -37.46
C SER A 142 -32.11 7.67 -37.62
N THR A 143 -32.66 8.88 -37.50
CA THR A 143 -34.09 9.13 -37.78
C THR A 143 -34.30 10.24 -38.80
N THR A 144 -33.53 10.25 -39.90
CA THR A 144 -34.01 10.87 -41.12
C THR A 144 -34.95 9.88 -41.82
N THR A 145 -36.24 10.00 -41.51
CA THR A 145 -37.31 9.45 -42.37
C THR A 145 -37.14 10.06 -43.75
N SER A 146 -36.53 9.32 -44.68
CA SER A 146 -36.71 9.58 -46.10
C SER A 146 -38.18 9.27 -46.45
N GLU A 147 -38.84 10.17 -47.16
CA GLU A 147 -40.25 10.08 -47.62
C GLU A 147 -40.53 8.91 -48.60
N SER A 148 -39.64 7.92 -48.70
CA SER A 148 -39.85 6.72 -49.48
C SER A 148 -39.45 5.52 -48.63
N GLY A 149 -40.45 4.75 -48.18
CA GLY A 149 -40.36 3.67 -47.20
C GLY A 149 -39.50 2.47 -47.63
N LYS A 150 -38.19 2.65 -47.74
CA LYS A 150 -37.20 1.57 -47.76
C LYS A 150 -36.13 1.87 -46.70
N PRO A 151 -35.86 0.95 -45.75
CA PRO A 151 -34.76 1.13 -44.82
C PRO A 151 -33.44 1.01 -45.60
N GLN A 152 -32.80 2.14 -45.90
CA GLN A 152 -31.38 2.14 -46.24
C GLN A 152 -30.62 1.92 -44.94
N VAL A 153 -30.06 0.72 -44.78
CA VAL A 153 -28.97 0.50 -43.82
C VAL A 153 -27.77 1.20 -44.43
N GLU A 154 -27.47 2.42 -43.97
CA GLU A 154 -26.21 3.07 -44.32
C GLU A 154 -25.07 2.08 -44.05
N GLU A 155 -24.28 1.75 -45.06
CA GLU A 155 -23.04 0.97 -44.89
C GLU A 155 -22.08 1.84 -44.06
N PHE A 156 -22.16 1.68 -42.74
CA PHE A 156 -21.38 2.46 -41.81
C PHE A 156 -19.89 2.13 -41.95
N ASN A 157 -19.14 3.13 -42.40
CA ASN A 157 -17.71 3.06 -42.67
C ASN A 157 -16.96 2.78 -41.36
N GLN A 158 -16.48 1.54 -41.18
CA GLN A 158 -15.75 1.10 -39.97
C GLN A 158 -14.56 2.01 -39.63
N GLN A 159 -13.97 2.65 -40.64
CA GLN A 159 -12.88 3.59 -40.49
C GLN A 159 -13.31 4.88 -39.78
N GLU A 160 -14.54 5.36 -40.00
CA GLU A 160 -15.04 6.57 -39.33
C GLU A 160 -15.35 6.31 -37.86
N VAL A 161 -15.87 5.12 -37.54
CA VAL A 161 -16.07 4.66 -36.16
C VAL A 161 -14.74 4.61 -35.42
N LYS A 162 -13.72 4.02 -36.05
CA LYS A 162 -12.37 3.93 -35.49
C LYS A 162 -11.77 5.31 -35.24
N ASN A 163 -11.81 6.21 -36.22
CA ASN A 163 -11.26 7.56 -36.09
C ASN A 163 -11.96 8.36 -34.98
N ARG A 164 -13.28 8.23 -34.84
CA ARG A 164 -14.06 8.87 -33.77
C ARG A 164 -13.72 8.29 -32.40
N LEU A 165 -13.60 6.96 -32.31
CA LEU A 165 -13.24 6.29 -31.07
C LEU A 165 -11.81 6.65 -30.63
N GLU A 166 -10.88 6.81 -31.57
CA GLU A 166 -9.53 7.31 -31.31
C GLU A 166 -9.53 8.77 -30.83
N ALA A 167 -10.35 9.64 -31.44
CA ALA A 167 -10.51 11.03 -30.99
C ALA A 167 -11.10 11.12 -29.58
N LEU A 168 -12.13 10.32 -29.28
CA LEU A 168 -12.72 10.22 -27.93
C LEU A 168 -11.72 9.65 -26.93
N HIS A 169 -10.96 8.62 -27.32
CA HIS A 169 -9.91 8.07 -26.49
C HIS A 169 -8.86 9.12 -26.14
N GLN A 170 -8.37 9.88 -27.13
CA GLN A 170 -7.42 10.97 -26.89
C GLN A 170 -8.00 12.03 -25.96
N LYS A 171 -9.26 12.41 -26.14
CA LYS A 171 -9.92 13.41 -25.30
C LYS A 171 -10.08 12.95 -23.86
N VAL A 172 -10.49 11.69 -23.65
CA VAL A 172 -10.56 11.08 -22.31
C VAL A 172 -9.17 10.96 -21.69
N VAL A 173 -8.15 10.56 -22.45
CA VAL A 173 -6.76 10.51 -21.96
C VAL A 173 -6.28 11.89 -21.54
N ILE A 174 -6.58 12.95 -22.30
CA ILE A 174 -6.21 14.33 -21.95
C ILE A 174 -6.92 14.76 -20.65
N LYS A 175 -8.22 14.49 -20.51
CA LYS A 175 -8.96 14.78 -19.28
C LYS A 175 -8.43 14.01 -18.08
N CYS A 176 -8.18 12.71 -18.23
CA CYS A 176 -7.55 11.89 -17.20
C CYS A 176 -6.18 12.43 -16.82
N LYS A 177 -5.39 12.94 -17.78
CA LYS A 177 -4.10 13.58 -17.50
C LYS A 177 -4.27 14.89 -16.72
N GLN A 178 -5.23 15.74 -17.07
CA GLN A 178 -5.50 16.99 -16.36
C GLN A 178 -5.96 16.74 -14.91
N THR A 179 -6.85 15.76 -14.72
CA THR A 179 -7.28 15.32 -13.38
C THR A 179 -6.11 14.73 -12.62
N LEU A 180 -5.27 13.93 -13.27
CA LEU A 180 -4.06 13.38 -12.65
C LEU A 180 -3.06 14.49 -12.26
N ASP A 181 -2.87 15.51 -13.09
CA ASP A 181 -1.98 16.65 -12.80
C ASP A 181 -2.47 17.45 -11.58
N GLN A 182 -3.79 17.63 -11.43
CA GLN A 182 -4.37 18.18 -10.22
C GLN A 182 -4.14 17.26 -9.02
N TRP A 183 -4.36 15.96 -9.22
CA TRP A 183 -4.18 14.96 -8.18
C TRP A 183 -2.74 14.77 -7.77
N LEU A 184 -1.73 15.04 -8.59
CA LEU A 184 -0.31 14.89 -8.21
C LEU A 184 0.07 15.70 -6.96
N THR A 185 -0.67 16.77 -6.65
CA THR A 185 -0.48 17.53 -5.41
C THR A 185 -1.08 16.84 -4.17
N GLU A 186 -2.16 16.09 -4.33
CA GLU A 186 -2.93 15.50 -3.23
C GLU A 186 -2.19 14.37 -2.49
N PRO A 187 -1.52 13.40 -3.14
CA PRO A 187 -0.69 12.42 -2.44
C PRO A 187 0.45 13.01 -1.65
N SER A 188 0.99 14.15 -2.09
CA SER A 188 2.02 14.85 -1.34
C SER A 188 1.45 15.45 -0.05
N GLN A 189 0.22 15.98 -0.09
CA GLN A 189 -0.49 16.44 1.10
C GLN A 189 -0.88 15.28 2.02
N VAL A 190 -1.38 14.17 1.48
CA VAL A 190 -1.71 12.98 2.28
C VAL A 190 -0.48 12.46 3.03
N ARG A 191 0.68 12.38 2.38
CA ARG A 191 1.94 12.04 3.07
C ARG A 191 2.27 13.01 4.20
N TYR A 192 2.11 14.31 3.96
CA TYR A 192 2.31 15.33 4.99
C TYR A 192 1.38 15.14 6.19
N PHE A 193 0.08 14.88 5.94
CA PHE A 193 -0.89 14.63 7.00
C PHE A 193 -0.61 13.35 7.78
N ILE A 194 -0.17 12.28 7.12
CA ILE A 194 0.22 11.02 7.79
C ILE A 194 1.36 11.29 8.79
N ILE A 195 2.39 12.05 8.39
CA ILE A 195 3.49 12.41 9.30
C ILE A 195 3.01 13.36 10.39
N GLY A 196 2.17 14.35 10.03
CA GLY A 196 1.62 15.30 11.00
C GLY A 196 0.84 14.59 12.10
N GLU A 197 -0.05 13.69 11.73
CA GLU A 197 -0.84 12.89 12.67
C GLU A 197 0.05 12.01 13.55
N PHE A 198 1.10 11.40 12.98
CA PHE A 198 2.10 10.68 13.76
C PHE A 198 2.78 11.60 14.78
N PHE A 199 3.26 12.76 14.33
CA PHE A 199 3.97 13.73 15.16
C PHE A 199 3.08 14.25 16.30
N ASP A 200 1.85 14.63 15.99
CA ASP A 200 0.87 15.14 16.95
C ASP A 200 0.57 14.09 18.02
N ARG A 201 0.46 12.82 17.64
CA ARG A 201 0.21 11.72 18.57
C ARG A 201 1.39 11.39 19.48
N ILE A 202 2.63 11.54 19.02
CA ILE A 202 3.82 11.24 19.84
C ILE A 202 4.33 12.43 20.65
N HIS A 203 3.92 13.65 20.29
CA HIS A 203 4.45 14.88 20.87
C HIS A 203 3.39 15.75 21.57
N TYR A 204 2.26 16.02 20.92
CA TYR A 204 1.24 16.96 21.42
C TYR A 204 0.08 16.30 22.14
N ALA A 205 -0.10 14.99 22.01
CA ALA A 205 -1.12 14.28 22.77
C ALA A 205 -0.86 14.40 24.28
N LYS A 206 -1.94 14.29 25.07
CA LYS A 206 -1.91 14.49 26.51
C LYS A 206 -0.94 13.49 27.17
N ASP A 207 -0.12 13.97 28.10
CA ASP A 207 0.81 13.17 28.91
C ASP A 207 1.91 12.44 28.09
N MET A 208 2.14 12.78 26.82
CA MET A 208 3.14 12.08 25.99
C MET A 208 4.58 12.21 26.49
N GLU A 209 4.94 13.36 27.07
CA GLU A 209 6.26 13.52 27.67
C GLU A 209 6.48 12.52 28.83
N ASP A 210 5.47 12.32 29.67
CA ASP A 210 5.52 11.36 30.77
C ASP A 210 5.52 9.91 30.26
N GLN A 211 4.81 9.62 29.16
CA GLN A 211 4.87 8.32 28.49
C GLN A 211 6.27 8.02 27.96
N TRP A 212 6.93 8.99 27.31
CA TRP A 212 8.33 8.86 26.88
C TRP A 212 9.26 8.65 28.05
N ARG A 213 9.16 9.48 29.10
CA ARG A 213 10.00 9.37 30.31
C ARG A 213 9.83 8.02 31.00
N THR A 214 8.60 7.55 31.15
CA THR A 214 8.29 6.27 31.79
C THR A 214 8.84 5.11 30.98
N PHE A 215 8.70 5.15 29.65
CA PHE A 215 9.23 4.15 28.75
C PHE A 215 10.76 4.07 28.80
N LEU A 216 11.43 5.22 28.64
CA LEU A 216 12.88 5.32 28.54
C LEU A 216 13.59 5.07 29.87
N ARG A 217 12.91 5.22 31.01
CA ARG A 217 13.49 4.92 32.34
C ARG A 217 13.56 3.43 32.66
N LYS A 218 12.86 2.56 31.93
CA LYS A 218 12.89 1.11 32.16
C LYS A 218 14.32 0.59 31.92
N GLU A 219 14.84 -0.21 32.85
CA GLU A 219 16.25 -0.62 32.88
C GLU A 219 16.70 -1.31 31.57
N GLU A 220 15.83 -2.13 30.99
CA GLU A 220 16.06 -2.85 29.73
C GLU A 220 16.11 -1.94 28.50
N ILE A 221 15.31 -0.88 28.50
CA ILE A 221 15.19 0.10 27.40
C ILE A 221 16.32 1.11 27.52
N ARG A 222 16.54 1.63 28.72
CA ARG A 222 17.58 2.62 29.04
C ARG A 222 18.96 2.15 28.62
N SER A 223 19.33 0.90 28.93
CA SER A 223 20.64 0.35 28.56
C SER A 223 20.81 0.19 27.04
N LYS A 224 19.72 0.06 26.28
CA LYS A 224 19.77 -0.06 24.82
C LYS A 224 19.85 1.30 24.14
N VAL A 225 19.08 2.28 24.63
CA VAL A 225 19.06 3.63 24.07
C VAL A 225 20.34 4.41 24.39
N TRP A 226 20.84 4.28 25.62
CA TRP A 226 22.04 5.00 26.07
C TRP A 226 23.18 4.04 26.43
N PRO A 227 24.26 4.00 25.61
CA PRO A 227 25.39 3.10 25.83
C PRO A 227 26.09 3.30 27.18
N GLU A 228 26.05 4.50 27.75
CA GLU A 228 26.68 4.77 29.06
C GLU A 228 26.08 3.90 30.18
N PHE A 229 24.78 3.60 30.09
CA PHE A 229 24.09 2.78 31.08
C PHE A 229 24.32 1.28 30.87
N GLN A 230 24.86 0.87 29.71
CA GLN A 230 25.18 -0.53 29.45
C GLN A 230 26.34 -1.00 30.34
N ARG A 231 27.40 -0.18 30.46
CA ARG A 231 28.50 -0.43 31.41
C ARG A 231 28.01 -0.47 32.85
N LEU A 232 27.08 0.41 33.20
CA LEU A 232 26.50 0.46 34.55
C LEU A 232 25.71 -0.81 34.89
N LYS A 233 25.00 -1.37 33.89
CA LYS A 233 24.28 -2.64 34.01
C LYS A 233 25.25 -3.82 34.18
N GLU A 234 26.33 -3.87 33.39
CA GLU A 234 27.36 -4.91 33.51
C GLU A 234 28.02 -4.88 34.89
N HIS A 235 28.37 -3.69 35.40
CA HIS A 235 28.90 -3.54 36.76
C HIS A 235 27.93 -4.04 37.84
N LYS A 236 26.63 -3.71 37.70
CA LYS A 236 25.59 -4.17 38.64
C LYS A 236 25.43 -5.68 38.62
N GLN A 237 25.53 -6.32 37.45
CA GLN A 237 25.49 -7.78 37.31
C GLN A 237 26.70 -8.44 37.97
N ILE A 238 27.91 -7.95 37.70
CA ILE A 238 29.15 -8.45 38.33
C ILE A 238 29.06 -8.31 39.86
N GLN A 239 28.53 -7.20 40.36
CA GLN A 239 28.35 -6.99 41.79
C GLN A 239 27.38 -8.00 42.41
N GLN A 240 26.26 -8.31 41.73
CA GLN A 240 25.30 -9.32 42.18
C GLN A 240 25.89 -10.73 42.16
N GLU A 241 26.64 -11.09 41.11
CA GLU A 241 27.35 -12.37 41.03
C GLU A 241 28.38 -12.52 42.15
N TRP A 242 29.15 -11.46 42.40
CA TRP A 242 30.12 -11.45 43.49
C TRP A 242 29.46 -11.61 44.86
N GLN A 243 28.35 -10.91 45.11
CA GLN A 243 27.55 -11.08 46.33
C GLN A 243 27.02 -12.51 46.48
N ASN A 244 26.55 -13.12 45.38
CA ASN A 244 26.09 -14.50 45.39
C ASN A 244 27.22 -15.50 45.67
N LEU A 245 28.41 -15.28 45.10
CA LEU A 245 29.58 -16.11 45.35
C LEU A 245 30.07 -15.98 46.79
N LEU A 246 30.07 -14.78 47.36
CA LEU A 246 30.37 -14.56 48.77
C LEU A 246 29.38 -15.27 49.67
N GLN A 247 28.07 -15.14 49.40
CA GLN A 247 27.04 -15.84 50.17
C GLN A 247 27.23 -17.35 50.10
N LYS A 248 27.53 -17.89 48.92
CA LYS A 248 27.86 -19.32 48.75
C LYS A 248 29.09 -19.72 49.57
N ALA A 249 30.19 -18.97 49.46
CA ALA A 249 31.42 -19.26 50.22
C ALA A 249 31.20 -19.20 51.74
N ILE A 250 30.44 -18.21 52.23
CA ILE A 250 30.06 -18.10 53.64
C ILE A 250 29.20 -19.28 54.06
N SER A 251 28.22 -19.68 53.25
CA SER A 251 27.35 -20.82 53.54
C SER A 251 28.11 -22.14 53.57
N SER A 252 29.03 -22.38 52.62
CA SER A 252 29.87 -23.58 52.58
C SER A 252 30.82 -23.64 53.76
N ASN A 253 31.47 -22.52 54.11
CA ASN A 253 32.41 -22.48 55.22
C ASN A 253 31.72 -22.67 56.59
N LYS A 254 30.47 -22.19 56.75
CA LYS A 254 29.64 -22.49 57.93
C LYS A 254 29.24 -23.96 58.03
N LEU A 255 29.08 -24.64 56.89
CA LEU A 255 28.70 -26.04 56.83
C LEU A 255 29.91 -26.95 57.09
N GLU A 256 31.08 -26.59 56.57
CA GLU A 256 32.35 -27.24 56.89
C GLU A 256 32.70 -27.08 58.37
N SER A 257 32.57 -25.89 58.95
CA SER A 257 32.86 -25.68 60.38
C SER A 257 31.93 -26.49 61.31
N MET A 258 30.70 -26.78 60.89
CA MET A 258 29.79 -27.67 61.62
C MET A 258 30.16 -29.16 61.46
N ASN A 259 30.75 -29.57 60.35
CA ASN A 259 31.21 -30.95 60.13
C ASN A 259 32.54 -31.25 60.84
N PHE A 260 33.36 -30.25 61.15
CA PHE A 260 34.61 -30.43 61.91
C PHE A 260 34.40 -30.57 63.43
N LEU A 261 33.21 -30.26 63.94
CA LEU A 261 32.87 -30.29 65.38
C LEU A 261 32.06 -31.53 65.81
N ASN A 262 31.77 -32.44 64.89
CA ASN A 262 31.19 -33.77 65.16
C ASN A 262 32.24 -34.86 64.95
#